data_AF-A0A7C1JBS6-F1
#
_entry.id   AF-A0A7C1JBS6-F1
#
_cell.length_a   1.000
_cell.length_b   1.000
_cell.length_c   1.000
_cell.angle_alpha   90.00
_cell.angle_beta   90.00
_cell.angle_gamma   90.00
#
_symmetry.space_group_name_H-M   'P 1'
#
loop_
_entity.id
_entity.type
_entity.pdbx_description
1 polymer ?
#
loop_
_entity_poly.entity_id
_entity_poly.type
_entity_poly.pdbx_seq_one_letter_code
_entity_poly.pdbx_strand_id
1 'polypeptide(L)'
;MENKLDNIINDFHPEKFINFFRDRNNKFRQTIENVSYLDDDSFFNSRKLGEIPFDEVTKLVIYAFQVKNPLSERSGKKKQYDKGKKILKDEQVDAGIFIFYDEKGSFRFSLIYAEYFGAKRTFNHFKRFTYFVSKDQTNKTFKKQIGEGNFSTLEAIKEAFSVEKVTKEFYSEIANWYFWAMDKVSFPEDYKYNENFEKDKEIRNATNLIRLITRIIF
;
A
#
# COMPACT_ATOMS: atom_id res chain seq x y z
N MET A 1 4.22 18.46 15.53
CA MET A 1 4.05 17.09 16.06
C MET A 1 4.69 16.16 15.06
N GLU A 2 5.82 15.55 15.42
CA GLU A 2 6.50 14.58 14.56
C GLU A 2 5.53 13.42 14.27
N ASN A 3 5.32 13.09 13.00
CA ASN A 3 4.36 12.06 12.61
C ASN A 3 4.85 10.72 13.17
N LYS A 4 4.02 9.99 13.92
CA LYS A 4 4.40 8.69 14.53
C LYS A 4 4.96 7.71 13.49
N LEU A 5 4.47 7.78 12.25
CA LEU A 5 5.02 6.98 11.15
C LEU A 5 6.43 7.41 10.75
N ASP A 6 6.77 8.70 10.80
CA ASP A 6 8.15 9.16 10.53
C ASP A 6 9.11 8.61 11.58
N ASN A 7 8.70 8.58 12.85
CA ASN A 7 9.50 7.96 13.92
C ASN A 7 9.71 6.45 13.69
N ILE A 8 8.68 5.73 13.24
CA ILE A 8 8.78 4.30 12.89
C ILE A 8 9.71 4.08 11.69
N ILE A 9 9.65 4.95 10.69
CA ILE A 9 10.45 4.83 9.46
C ILE A 9 11.93 5.10 9.72
N ASN A 10 12.24 6.09 10.55
CA ASN A 10 13.62 6.50 10.83
C ASN A 10 14.31 5.58 11.85
N ASP A 11 13.55 5.03 12.80
CA ASP A 11 14.05 4.15 13.86
C ASP A 11 13.06 3.00 14.06
N PHE A 12 13.20 1.96 13.24
CA PHE A 12 12.21 0.89 13.17
C PHE A 12 12.26 -0.04 14.37
N HIS A 13 11.12 -0.16 15.05
CA HIS A 13 10.84 -1.22 16.02
C HIS A 13 9.38 -1.70 15.86
N PRO A 14 9.12 -3.02 15.81
CA PRO A 14 7.75 -3.54 15.65
C PRO A 14 6.77 -3.00 16.69
N GLU A 15 7.21 -2.82 17.93
CA GLU A 15 6.41 -2.34 19.07
C GLU A 15 5.87 -0.93 18.83
N LYS A 16 6.55 -0.10 18.03
CA LYS A 16 6.08 1.27 17.76
C LYS A 16 4.76 1.26 16.98
N PHE A 17 4.45 0.21 16.23
CA PHE A 17 3.14 0.05 15.57
C PHE A 17 1.99 -0.12 16.55
N ILE A 18 2.23 -0.56 17.79
CA ILE A 18 1.19 -0.70 18.82
C ILE A 18 0.56 0.66 19.10
N ASN A 19 1.39 1.69 19.27
CA ASN A 19 0.92 3.06 19.48
C ASN A 19 0.21 3.61 18.25
N PHE A 20 0.65 3.23 17.04
CA PHE A 20 -0.03 3.60 15.80
C PHE A 20 -1.44 2.98 15.73
N PHE A 21 -1.59 1.68 15.98
CA PHE A 21 -2.89 1.01 15.92
C PHE A 21 -3.84 1.46 17.04
N ARG A 22 -3.30 1.71 18.25
CA ARG A 22 -4.09 2.23 19.37
C ARG A 22 -4.72 3.58 19.08
N ASP A 23 -3.99 4.48 18.41
CA ASP A 23 -4.52 5.76 17.97
C ASP A 23 -5.57 5.64 16.86
N ARG A 24 -5.41 4.64 15.98
CA ARG A 24 -6.20 4.50 14.76
C ARG A 24 -7.49 3.70 14.97
N ASN A 25 -7.55 2.85 15.99
CA ASN A 25 -8.75 2.10 16.33
C ASN A 25 -8.84 1.85 17.84
N ASN A 26 -9.91 2.35 18.46
CA ASN A 26 -10.16 2.21 19.90
C ASN A 26 -10.45 0.75 20.35
N LYS A 27 -10.79 -0.14 19.41
CA LYS A 27 -10.98 -1.58 19.68
C LYS A 27 -9.68 -2.36 19.63
N PHE A 28 -8.55 -1.75 19.26
CA PHE A 28 -7.26 -2.44 19.20
C PHE A 28 -6.89 -3.05 20.57
N ARG A 29 -6.69 -4.36 20.59
CA ARG A 29 -6.23 -5.14 21.74
C ARG A 29 -4.78 -5.53 21.52
N GLN A 30 -3.90 -4.94 22.31
CA GLN A 30 -2.47 -5.28 22.28
C GLN A 30 -2.27 -6.68 22.85
N THR A 31 -1.52 -7.51 22.12
CA THR A 31 -1.09 -8.84 22.56
C THR A 31 0.34 -9.02 22.09
N ILE A 32 1.31 -8.51 22.87
CA ILE A 32 2.73 -8.73 22.57
C ILE A 32 3.06 -10.16 22.98
N GLU A 33 3.07 -11.05 22.00
CA GLU A 33 3.38 -12.46 22.20
C GLU A 33 4.52 -12.85 21.28
N ASN A 34 5.56 -13.47 21.85
CA ASN A 34 6.61 -14.08 21.05
C ASN A 34 6.08 -15.42 20.51
N VAL A 35 5.92 -15.50 19.20
CA VAL A 35 5.34 -16.65 18.49
C VAL A 35 6.42 -17.38 17.71
N SER A 36 7.54 -17.69 18.36
CA SER A 36 8.72 -18.33 17.75
C SER A 36 8.44 -19.69 17.14
N TYR A 37 7.32 -20.35 17.48
CA TYR A 37 6.85 -21.55 16.77
C TYR A 37 6.47 -21.27 15.31
N LEU A 38 6.32 -19.99 14.94
CA LEU A 38 6.18 -19.52 13.56
C LEU A 38 7.52 -19.16 12.92
N ASP A 39 8.67 -19.34 13.56
CA ASP A 39 9.96 -19.09 12.90
C ASP A 39 10.28 -20.20 11.87
N ASP A 40 11.04 -19.86 10.83
CA ASP A 40 11.55 -20.77 9.80
C ASP A 40 12.86 -20.22 9.16
N ASP A 41 13.38 -20.90 8.14
CA ASP A 41 14.63 -20.51 7.46
C ASP A 41 14.64 -19.08 6.89
N SER A 42 13.46 -18.50 6.63
CA SER A 42 13.28 -17.19 6.03
C SER A 42 12.81 -16.12 7.02
N PHE A 43 12.12 -16.52 8.10
CA PHE A 43 11.47 -15.62 9.05
C PHE A 43 11.83 -15.99 10.49
N PHE A 44 12.23 -15.00 11.29
CA PHE A 44 12.58 -15.20 12.70
C PHE A 44 12.12 -14.02 13.56
N ASN A 45 12.26 -14.15 14.88
CA ASN A 45 11.79 -13.13 15.84
C ASN A 45 10.30 -12.80 15.61
N SER A 46 9.50 -13.83 15.35
CA SER A 46 8.07 -13.68 15.07
C SER A 46 7.31 -13.17 16.31
N ARG A 47 6.54 -12.10 16.13
CA ARG A 47 5.75 -11.47 17.19
C ARG A 47 4.31 -11.25 16.75
N LYS A 48 3.35 -11.64 17.59
CA LYS A 48 2.01 -11.07 17.55
C LYS A 48 2.08 -9.70 18.23
N LEU A 49 1.50 -8.67 17.61
CA LEU A 49 1.43 -7.33 18.18
C LEU A 49 0.05 -7.04 18.79
N GLY A 50 -0.98 -7.70 18.27
CA GLY A 50 -2.35 -7.56 18.76
C GLY A 50 -3.40 -7.94 17.72
N GLU A 51 -4.62 -7.56 18.01
CA GLU A 51 -5.77 -7.77 17.14
C GLU A 51 -6.77 -6.61 17.24
N ILE A 52 -7.60 -6.46 16.21
CA ILE A 52 -8.74 -5.54 16.19
C ILE A 52 -9.99 -6.37 15.95
N PRO A 53 -10.79 -6.67 16.99
CA PRO A 53 -12.10 -7.29 16.82
C PRO A 53 -13.09 -6.21 16.34
N PHE A 54 -13.47 -6.27 15.07
CA PHE A 54 -14.44 -5.33 14.51
C PHE A 54 -15.85 -5.62 15.05
N ASP A 55 -16.20 -6.90 15.10
CA ASP A 55 -17.47 -7.45 15.61
C ASP A 55 -17.23 -8.87 16.18
N GLU A 56 -18.30 -9.63 16.43
CA GLU A 56 -18.23 -10.97 17.04
C GLU A 56 -17.57 -12.03 16.13
N VAL A 57 -17.59 -11.83 14.82
CA VAL A 57 -17.12 -12.82 13.82
C VAL A 57 -15.91 -12.33 13.03
N THR A 58 -15.71 -11.02 12.94
CA THR A 58 -14.67 -10.40 12.13
C THR A 58 -13.62 -9.77 13.02
N LYS A 59 -12.38 -10.23 12.87
CA LYS A 59 -11.21 -9.60 13.49
C LYS A 59 -10.04 -9.48 12.52
N LEU A 60 -9.16 -8.53 12.80
CA LEU A 60 -7.89 -8.33 12.13
C LEU A 60 -6.76 -8.69 13.08
N VAL A 61 -5.87 -9.61 12.69
CA VAL A 61 -4.65 -9.91 13.46
C VAL A 61 -3.46 -9.11 12.96
N ILE A 62 -2.53 -8.75 13.85
CA ILE A 62 -1.35 -7.96 13.51
C ILE A 62 -0.10 -8.72 13.96
N TYR A 63 0.79 -9.01 13.01
CA TYR A 63 2.03 -9.73 13.24
C TYR A 63 3.24 -9.00 12.65
N ALA A 64 4.40 -9.22 13.28
CA ALA A 64 5.68 -8.78 12.79
C ALA A 64 6.68 -9.93 12.71
N PHE A 65 7.49 -9.95 11.65
CA PHE A 65 8.49 -10.98 11.35
C PHE A 65 9.78 -10.34 10.89
N GLN A 66 10.91 -10.73 11.48
CA GLN A 66 12.21 -10.37 10.92
C GLN A 66 12.52 -11.28 9.74
N VAL A 67 13.06 -10.72 8.66
CA VAL A 67 13.48 -11.49 7.48
C VAL A 67 14.99 -11.67 7.44
N LYS A 68 15.43 -12.84 6.95
CA LYS A 68 16.87 -13.16 6.82
C LYS A 68 17.59 -12.37 5.74
N ASN A 69 16.90 -12.07 4.65
CA ASN A 69 17.49 -11.36 3.51
C ASN A 69 16.96 -9.92 3.47
N PRO A 70 17.79 -8.93 3.09
CA PRO A 70 17.36 -7.54 2.94
C PRO A 70 16.15 -7.41 2.03
N LEU A 71 15.26 -6.48 2.40
CA LEU A 71 14.06 -6.19 1.64
C LEU A 71 14.37 -5.25 0.47
N SER A 72 13.58 -5.38 -0.58
CA SER A 72 13.50 -4.40 -1.67
C SER A 72 12.06 -4.27 -2.14
N GLU A 73 11.77 -3.39 -3.09
CA GLU A 73 10.42 -3.27 -3.66
C GLU A 73 9.92 -4.56 -4.33
N ARG A 74 10.83 -5.41 -4.82
CA ARG A 74 10.50 -6.58 -5.64
C ARG A 74 10.73 -7.92 -4.92
N SER A 75 11.67 -8.01 -3.99
CA SER A 75 12.11 -9.30 -3.42
C SER A 75 11.15 -9.86 -2.36
N GLY A 76 11.02 -11.18 -2.28
CA GLY A 76 10.40 -11.87 -1.13
C GLY A 76 8.89 -11.70 -0.93
N LYS A 77 8.17 -10.94 -1.79
CA LYS A 77 6.72 -10.67 -1.64
C LYS A 77 5.88 -11.93 -1.55
N LYS A 78 6.16 -12.93 -2.39
CA LYS A 78 5.40 -14.18 -2.42
C LYS A 78 5.58 -15.01 -1.14
N LYS A 79 6.82 -15.22 -0.70
CA LYS A 79 7.10 -15.95 0.55
C LYS A 79 6.44 -15.29 1.77
N GLN A 80 6.52 -13.97 1.85
CA GLN A 80 5.88 -13.17 2.91
C GLN A 80 4.35 -13.27 2.90
N TYR A 81 3.76 -13.17 1.72
CA TYR A 81 2.33 -13.34 1.55
C TYR A 81 1.89 -14.77 1.93
N ASP A 82 2.59 -15.79 1.47
CA ASP A 82 2.27 -17.19 1.77
C ASP A 82 2.35 -17.47 3.28
N LYS A 83 3.31 -16.85 3.99
CA LYS A 83 3.43 -16.89 5.45
C LYS A 83 2.19 -16.33 6.14
N GLY A 84 1.80 -15.09 5.81
CA GLY A 84 0.64 -14.46 6.42
C GLY A 84 -0.67 -15.19 6.08
N LYS A 85 -0.81 -15.64 4.83
CA LYS A 85 -1.95 -16.46 4.40
C LYS A 85 -2.06 -17.78 5.17
N LYS A 86 -0.94 -18.44 5.48
CA LYS A 86 -0.93 -19.65 6.31
C LYS A 86 -1.46 -19.34 7.72
N ILE A 87 -0.98 -18.27 8.34
CA ILE A 87 -1.43 -17.83 9.68
C ILE A 87 -2.94 -17.57 9.70
N LEU A 88 -3.48 -16.86 8.70
CA LEU A 88 -4.93 -16.62 8.59
C LEU A 88 -5.77 -17.89 8.42
N LYS A 89 -5.20 -18.93 7.80
CA LYS A 89 -5.87 -20.24 7.71
C LYS A 89 -5.84 -20.96 9.05
N ASP A 90 -4.66 -21.00 9.69
CA ASP A 90 -4.44 -21.74 10.93
C ASP A 90 -5.25 -21.13 12.09
N GLU A 91 -5.32 -19.80 12.18
CA GLU A 91 -6.14 -19.10 13.20
C GLU A 91 -7.62 -18.94 12.80
N GLN A 92 -8.01 -19.38 11.61
CA GLN A 92 -9.36 -19.19 11.05
C GLN A 92 -9.83 -17.71 11.07
N VAL A 93 -8.93 -16.79 10.73
CA VAL A 93 -9.19 -15.34 10.71
C VAL A 93 -9.23 -14.83 9.28
N ASP A 94 -10.13 -13.91 8.98
CA ASP A 94 -10.36 -13.40 7.63
C ASP A 94 -9.44 -12.27 7.20
N ALA A 95 -8.72 -11.61 8.11
CA ALA A 95 -7.79 -10.58 7.72
C ALA A 95 -6.62 -10.45 8.69
N GLY A 96 -5.49 -9.99 8.18
CA GLY A 96 -4.35 -9.60 9.00
C GLY A 96 -3.45 -8.58 8.34
N ILE A 97 -2.80 -7.77 9.18
CA ILE A 97 -1.68 -6.92 8.79
C ILE A 97 -0.39 -7.60 9.19
N PHE A 98 0.51 -7.75 8.23
CA PHE A 98 1.78 -8.43 8.37
C PHE A 98 2.92 -7.47 8.08
N ILE A 99 3.82 -7.32 9.06
CA ILE A 99 4.95 -6.40 9.03
C ILE A 99 6.24 -7.23 8.94
N PHE A 100 6.84 -7.28 7.75
CA PHE A 100 8.12 -7.96 7.54
C PHE A 100 9.23 -6.93 7.57
N TYR A 101 10.27 -7.13 8.37
CA TYR A 101 11.34 -6.14 8.51
C TYR A 101 12.72 -6.78 8.41
N ASP A 102 13.68 -6.04 7.86
CA ASP A 102 15.08 -6.46 7.79
C ASP A 102 15.94 -5.78 8.86
N GLU A 103 17.20 -6.21 8.95
CA GLU A 103 18.18 -5.66 9.89
C GLU A 103 18.49 -4.18 9.67
N LYS A 104 18.20 -3.63 8.48
CA LYS A 104 18.45 -2.21 8.17
C LYS A 104 17.29 -1.32 8.62
N GLY A 105 16.20 -1.90 9.14
CA GLY A 105 14.98 -1.20 9.52
C GLY A 105 14.06 -0.89 8.33
N SER A 106 14.34 -1.42 7.13
CA SER A 106 13.35 -1.38 6.06
C SER A 106 12.27 -2.42 6.34
N PHE A 107 11.04 -2.11 5.96
CA PHE A 107 9.92 -3.01 6.23
C PHE A 107 8.91 -3.05 5.09
N ARG A 108 8.16 -4.14 5.07
CA ARG A 108 7.00 -4.33 4.22
C ARG A 108 5.75 -4.43 5.06
N PHE A 109 4.82 -3.52 4.84
CA PHE A 109 3.53 -3.45 5.51
C PHE A 109 2.45 -3.99 4.57
N SER A 110 1.88 -5.15 4.90
CA SER A 110 0.98 -5.87 3.98
C SER A 110 -0.35 -6.20 4.65
N LEU A 111 -1.45 -5.94 3.95
CA LEU A 111 -2.77 -6.42 4.30
C LEU A 111 -3.08 -7.69 3.51
N ILE A 112 -3.42 -8.76 4.21
CA ILE A 112 -3.90 -10.00 3.62
C ILE A 112 -5.31 -10.24 4.16
N TYR A 113 -6.26 -10.52 3.27
CA TYR A 113 -7.64 -10.78 3.66
C TYR A 113 -8.31 -11.83 2.76
N ALA A 114 -9.31 -12.49 3.31
CA ALA A 114 -10.11 -13.49 2.62
C ALA A 114 -11.16 -12.83 1.71
N GLU A 115 -11.34 -13.41 0.52
CA GLU A 115 -12.36 -13.05 -0.46
C GLU A 115 -13.24 -14.28 -0.70
N TYR A 116 -14.54 -14.10 -0.52
CA TYR A 116 -15.53 -15.16 -0.66
C TYR A 116 -16.21 -15.07 -2.02
N PHE A 117 -16.07 -16.13 -2.81
CA PHE A 117 -16.79 -16.31 -4.07
C PHE A 117 -17.69 -17.54 -3.92
N GLY A 118 -18.92 -17.31 -3.46
CA GLY A 118 -19.81 -18.39 -3.00
C GLY A 118 -19.20 -19.13 -1.81
N ALA A 119 -19.15 -20.46 -1.87
CA ALA A 119 -18.53 -21.30 -0.83
C ALA A 119 -16.98 -21.27 -0.85
N LYS A 120 -16.34 -20.67 -1.87
CA LYS A 120 -14.89 -20.68 -2.01
C LYS A 120 -14.26 -19.51 -1.27
N ARG A 121 -13.48 -19.83 -0.24
CA ARG A 121 -12.60 -18.88 0.45
C ARG A 121 -11.27 -18.75 -0.31
N THR A 122 -11.07 -17.61 -0.92
CA THR A 122 -9.79 -17.20 -1.54
C THR A 122 -9.17 -16.06 -0.75
N PHE A 123 -8.01 -15.56 -1.18
CA PHE A 123 -7.34 -14.45 -0.51
C PHE A 123 -6.90 -13.43 -1.56
N ASN A 124 -6.84 -12.16 -1.17
CA ASN A 124 -6.42 -11.06 -2.02
C ASN A 124 -5.05 -11.30 -2.67
N HIS A 125 -4.81 -10.71 -3.84
CA HIS A 125 -3.60 -11.00 -4.61
C HIS A 125 -2.32 -10.40 -3.98
N PHE A 126 -1.26 -11.20 -3.83
CA PHE A 126 0.00 -10.84 -3.15
C PHE A 126 0.76 -9.61 -3.66
N LYS A 127 0.50 -9.19 -4.91
CA LYS A 127 1.15 -8.00 -5.51
C LYS A 127 0.52 -6.68 -5.05
N ARG A 128 -0.72 -6.72 -4.56
CA ARG A 128 -1.52 -5.56 -4.17
C ARG A 128 -1.57 -5.47 -2.64
N PHE A 129 -2.03 -4.34 -2.09
CA PHE A 129 -2.21 -4.15 -0.64
C PHE A 129 -0.93 -4.35 0.17
N THR A 130 0.21 -3.93 -0.39
CA THR A 130 1.51 -4.02 0.27
C THR A 130 2.36 -2.79 -0.04
N TYR A 131 2.99 -2.23 0.99
CA TYR A 131 3.91 -1.11 0.88
C TYR A 131 5.30 -1.56 1.31
N PHE A 132 6.29 -1.32 0.46
CA PHE A 132 7.69 -1.33 0.87
C PHE A 132 8.05 0.05 1.39
N VAL A 133 8.72 0.11 2.54
CA VAL A 133 9.06 1.34 3.24
C VAL A 133 10.53 1.25 3.66
N SER A 134 11.29 2.27 3.32
CA SER A 134 12.70 2.40 3.71
C SER A 134 13.00 3.85 4.05
N LYS A 135 13.93 4.08 4.99
CA LYS A 135 14.37 5.43 5.36
C LYS A 135 15.01 6.21 4.20
N ASP A 136 15.49 5.50 3.18
CA ASP A 136 16.13 6.07 2.00
C ASP A 136 15.10 6.58 0.96
N GLN A 137 13.80 6.41 1.21
CA GLN A 137 12.70 6.83 0.34
C GLN A 137 11.79 7.84 1.04
N THR A 138 11.11 8.69 0.25
CA THR A 138 10.14 9.66 0.82
C THR A 138 8.91 9.00 1.43
N ASN A 139 8.55 7.79 0.98
CA ASN A 139 7.41 7.00 1.43
C ASN A 139 6.06 7.74 1.36
N LYS A 140 5.90 8.71 0.45
CA LYS A 140 4.71 9.59 0.35
C LYS A 140 3.39 8.81 0.34
N THR A 141 3.27 7.79 -0.50
CA THR A 141 2.04 7.01 -0.62
C THR A 141 1.72 6.26 0.67
N PHE A 142 2.72 5.63 1.30
CA PHE A 142 2.52 4.95 2.59
C PHE A 142 2.10 5.94 3.68
N LYS A 143 2.79 7.08 3.80
CA LYS A 143 2.46 8.12 4.78
C LYS A 143 1.06 8.70 4.57
N LYS A 144 0.65 8.99 3.33
CA LYS A 144 -0.70 9.46 3.01
C LYS A 144 -1.73 8.37 3.33
N GLN A 145 -1.60 7.19 2.73
CA GLN A 145 -2.61 6.16 2.78
C GLN A 145 -2.74 5.48 4.15
N ILE A 146 -1.62 5.16 4.81
CA ILE A 146 -1.63 4.51 6.13
C ILE A 146 -1.66 5.56 7.25
N GLY A 147 -1.01 6.71 7.06
CA GLY A 147 -1.02 7.78 8.05
C GLY A 147 -2.37 8.48 8.16
N GLU A 148 -3.04 8.78 7.05
CA GLU A 148 -4.35 9.46 7.05
C GLU A 148 -5.51 8.48 6.84
N GLY A 149 -5.22 7.20 6.58
CA GLY A 149 -6.22 6.16 6.35
C GLY A 149 -7.09 5.88 7.56
N ASN A 150 -8.34 5.46 7.27
CA ASN A 150 -9.29 5.05 8.28
C ASN A 150 -9.14 3.55 8.62
N PHE A 151 -9.01 3.23 9.91
CA PHE A 151 -8.87 1.86 10.41
C PHE A 151 -10.10 1.39 11.21
N SER A 152 -11.23 2.10 11.15
CA SER A 152 -12.43 1.79 11.94
C SER A 152 -13.09 0.46 11.58
N THR A 153 -13.04 0.05 10.31
CA THR A 153 -13.62 -1.21 9.78
C THR A 153 -12.63 -1.90 8.85
N LEU A 154 -12.86 -3.19 8.56
CA LEU A 154 -12.03 -3.93 7.62
C LEU A 154 -12.11 -3.33 6.20
N GLU A 155 -13.29 -2.87 5.78
CA GLU A 155 -13.54 -2.22 4.50
C GLU A 155 -12.74 -0.92 4.37
N ALA A 156 -12.74 -0.08 5.42
CA ALA A 156 -11.96 1.15 5.45
C ALA A 156 -10.45 0.87 5.35
N ILE A 157 -9.96 -0.20 6.01
CA ILE A 157 -8.56 -0.62 5.89
C ILE A 157 -8.26 -1.12 4.47
N LYS A 158 -9.14 -1.91 3.85
CA LYS A 158 -8.98 -2.34 2.45
C LYS A 158 -8.88 -1.12 1.54
N GLU A 159 -9.72 -0.11 1.73
CA GLU A 159 -9.65 1.14 0.97
C GLU A 159 -8.33 1.88 1.17
N ALA A 160 -7.85 1.99 2.41
CA ALA A 160 -6.56 2.62 2.72
C ALA A 160 -5.38 1.91 2.03
N PHE A 161 -5.43 0.58 1.88
CA PHE A 161 -4.38 -0.15 1.17
C PHE A 161 -4.60 -0.25 -0.36
N SER A 162 -5.74 0.21 -0.87
CA SER A 162 -6.07 0.11 -2.28
C SER A 162 -5.35 1.19 -3.08
N VAL A 163 -4.26 0.77 -3.73
CA VAL A 163 -3.50 1.62 -4.65
C VAL A 163 -4.36 2.08 -5.84
N GLU A 164 -5.46 1.39 -6.17
CA GLU A 164 -6.37 1.81 -7.24
C GLU A 164 -6.96 3.20 -7.02
N LYS A 165 -7.21 3.57 -5.76
CA LYS A 165 -7.66 4.93 -5.42
C LYS A 165 -6.59 5.96 -5.76
N VAL A 166 -5.33 5.69 -5.39
CA VAL A 166 -4.18 6.55 -5.71
C VAL A 166 -3.99 6.65 -7.22
N THR A 167 -4.08 5.53 -7.93
CA THR A 167 -3.97 5.49 -9.40
C THR A 167 -5.09 6.29 -10.06
N LYS A 168 -6.33 6.17 -9.56
CA LYS A 168 -7.47 6.93 -10.08
C LYS A 168 -7.32 8.43 -9.78
N GLU A 169 -7.00 8.82 -8.56
CA GLU A 169 -6.72 10.21 -8.17
C GLU A 169 -5.62 10.81 -9.05
N PHE A 170 -4.51 10.10 -9.22
CA PHE A 170 -3.38 10.50 -10.05
C PHE A 170 -3.78 10.72 -11.52
N TYR A 171 -4.48 9.77 -12.14
CA TYR A 171 -4.94 9.92 -13.52
C TYR A 171 -6.03 11.00 -13.65
N SER A 172 -6.87 11.20 -12.63
CA SER A 172 -7.84 12.31 -12.59
C SER A 172 -7.16 13.67 -12.51
N GLU A 173 -6.12 13.83 -11.68
CA GLU A 173 -5.33 15.06 -11.60
C GLU A 173 -4.60 15.34 -12.92
N ILE A 174 -3.99 14.32 -13.54
CA ILE A 174 -3.37 14.45 -14.87
C ILE A 174 -4.39 14.87 -15.92
N ALA A 175 -5.58 14.25 -15.92
CA ALA A 175 -6.64 14.61 -16.86
C ALA A 175 -7.08 16.06 -16.67
N ASN A 176 -7.32 16.49 -15.42
CA ASN A 176 -7.68 17.88 -15.11
C ASN A 176 -6.59 18.87 -15.57
N TRP A 177 -5.32 18.55 -15.31
CA TRP A 177 -4.19 19.35 -15.77
C TRP A 177 -4.10 19.41 -17.29
N TYR A 178 -4.30 18.27 -17.97
CA TYR A 178 -4.32 18.18 -19.42
C TYR A 178 -5.39 19.11 -20.03
N PHE A 179 -6.63 19.05 -19.54
CA PHE A 179 -7.70 19.91 -20.04
C PHE A 179 -7.43 21.39 -19.78
N TRP A 180 -6.92 21.74 -18.60
CA TRP A 180 -6.49 23.11 -18.31
C TRP A 180 -5.37 23.58 -19.25
N ALA A 181 -4.37 22.73 -19.50
CA ALA A 181 -3.21 23.05 -20.31
C ALA A 181 -3.57 23.18 -21.80
N MET A 182 -4.56 22.45 -22.31
CA MET A 182 -5.04 22.54 -23.70
C MET A 182 -5.40 23.97 -24.12
N ASP A 183 -5.95 24.77 -23.20
CA ASP A 183 -6.30 26.17 -23.45
C ASP A 183 -5.12 27.15 -23.29
N LYS A 184 -3.97 26.67 -22.80
CA LYS A 184 -2.78 27.49 -22.48
C LYS A 184 -1.60 27.25 -23.41
N VAL A 185 -1.55 26.10 -24.08
CA VAL A 185 -0.40 25.70 -24.88
C VAL A 185 -0.64 25.87 -26.38
N SER A 186 0.45 26.11 -27.11
CA SER A 186 0.47 26.07 -28.57
C SER A 186 1.76 25.40 -29.01
N PHE A 187 1.65 24.49 -29.97
CA PHE A 187 2.79 23.79 -30.57
C PHE A 187 3.07 24.31 -31.99
N PRO A 188 4.34 24.27 -32.44
CA PRO A 188 4.75 24.70 -33.79
C PRO A 188 3.94 24.03 -34.90
N GLU A 189 3.77 24.70 -36.04
CA GLU A 189 3.03 24.19 -37.20
C GLU A 189 3.93 23.35 -38.12
N ASP A 190 4.64 22.39 -37.54
CA ASP A 190 5.64 21.55 -38.20
C ASP A 190 5.05 20.33 -38.92
N TYR A 191 3.79 20.00 -38.64
CA TYR A 191 3.07 18.89 -39.28
C TYR A 191 1.58 19.19 -39.43
N LYS A 192 1.01 18.81 -40.58
CA LYS A 192 -0.42 18.94 -40.89
C LYS A 192 -1.15 17.61 -40.65
N TYR A 193 -2.05 17.62 -39.68
CA TYR A 193 -2.92 16.51 -39.29
C TYR A 193 -4.30 16.58 -39.95
N ASN A 194 -4.79 17.77 -40.31
CA ASN A 194 -6.10 17.97 -40.93
C ASN A 194 -6.11 19.11 -41.95
N GLU A 195 -7.04 19.07 -42.91
CA GLU A 195 -7.24 20.16 -43.87
C GLU A 195 -7.94 21.38 -43.27
N ASN A 196 -8.84 21.16 -42.30
CA ASN A 196 -9.48 22.23 -41.56
C ASN A 196 -8.53 22.79 -40.49
N PHE A 197 -8.28 24.10 -40.54
CA PHE A 197 -7.32 24.78 -39.67
C PHE A 197 -7.62 24.63 -38.17
N GLU A 198 -8.89 24.75 -37.76
CA GLU A 198 -9.27 24.64 -36.35
C GLU A 198 -9.06 23.21 -35.84
N LYS A 199 -9.49 22.21 -36.61
CA LYS A 199 -9.28 20.79 -36.29
C LYS A 199 -7.81 20.42 -36.30
N ASP A 200 -7.02 20.96 -37.21
CA ASP A 200 -5.58 20.73 -37.27
C ASP A 200 -4.88 21.22 -36.00
N LYS A 201 -5.18 22.46 -35.58
CA LYS A 201 -4.65 23.05 -34.35
C LYS A 201 -5.04 22.22 -33.12
N GLU A 202 -6.29 21.79 -33.02
CA GLU A 202 -6.77 20.95 -31.91
C GLU A 202 -6.03 19.62 -31.84
N ILE A 203 -5.96 18.88 -32.95
CA ILE A 203 -5.26 17.58 -33.02
C ILE A 203 -3.77 17.73 -32.71
N ARG A 204 -3.13 18.78 -33.23
CA ARG A 204 -1.72 19.08 -33.02
C ARG A 204 -1.41 19.33 -31.55
N ASN A 205 -2.18 20.24 -30.93
CA ASN A 205 -2.01 20.56 -29.52
C ASN A 205 -2.28 19.35 -28.61
N ALA A 206 -3.38 18.62 -28.85
CA ALA A 206 -3.71 17.42 -28.09
C ALA A 206 -2.63 16.35 -28.18
N THR A 207 -2.20 16.02 -29.40
CA THR A 207 -1.21 14.97 -29.66
C THR A 207 0.13 15.29 -29.01
N ASN A 208 0.62 16.52 -29.18
CA ASN A 208 1.92 16.93 -28.66
C ASN A 208 1.90 17.12 -27.14
N LEU A 209 0.79 17.60 -26.58
CA LEU A 209 0.62 17.69 -25.13
C LEU A 209 0.59 16.31 -24.47
N ILE A 210 -0.15 15.34 -25.02
CA ILE A 210 -0.14 13.95 -24.52
C ILE A 210 1.27 13.38 -24.59
N ARG A 211 1.97 13.56 -25.72
CA ARG A 211 3.36 13.11 -25.93
C ARG A 211 4.36 13.73 -24.96
N LEU A 212 4.12 14.98 -24.54
CA LEU A 212 4.95 15.67 -23.56
C LEU A 212 4.69 15.11 -22.16
N ILE A 213 3.43 15.02 -21.75
CA ILE A 213 3.02 14.47 -20.45
C ILE A 213 3.57 13.05 -20.27
N THR A 214 3.40 12.19 -21.28
CA THR A 214 3.87 10.80 -21.17
C THR A 214 5.37 10.70 -21.02
N ARG A 215 6.17 11.55 -21.69
CA ARG A 215 7.63 11.59 -21.55
C ARG A 215 8.13 12.16 -20.22
N ILE A 216 7.34 12.99 -19.56
CA ILE A 216 7.68 13.55 -18.25
C ILE A 216 7.40 12.52 -17.14
N ILE A 217 6.32 11.75 -17.31
CA ILE A 217 5.81 10.85 -16.26
C ILE A 217 6.39 9.44 -16.36
N PHE A 218 6.65 8.93 -17.57
CA PHE A 218 7.05 7.54 -17.83
C PHE A 218 8.41 7.46 -18.54
#